data_AF-A0A183ETB9-F1
#
_entry.id   AF-A0A183ETB9-F1
#
_cell.length_a   1.000
_cell.length_b   1.000
_cell.length_c   1.000
_cell.angle_alpha   90.00
_cell.angle_beta   90.00
_cell.angle_gamma   90.00
#
_symmetry.space_group_name_H-M   'P 1'
#
loop_
_entity.id
_entity.type
_entity.pdbx_description
1 polymer ?
#
loop_
_entity_poly.entity_id
_entity_poly.type
_entity_poly.pdbx_seq_one_letter_code
_entity_poly.pdbx_strand_id
1 'polypeptide(L)'
;MRCMERLGRWDELNDLGKKAFSELSPTTNAARKQSMAIIAARGSWAVGDWESMSNYVKEINENNQNGSFLRAVLSIRNEKYQDAMAYIEKVFQ
;
A
#
# COMPACT_ATOMS: atom_id res chain seq x y z
N MET A 1 1.87 -8.87 11.58
CA MET A 1 1.05 -7.93 10.78
C MET A 1 -0.24 -8.55 10.22
N ARG A 2 -0.24 -9.71 9.54
CA ARG A 2 -1.46 -10.32 8.97
C ARG A 2 -2.60 -10.62 9.97
N CYS A 3 -2.28 -10.88 11.24
CA CYS A 3 -3.30 -11.11 12.27
C CYS A 3 -4.04 -9.82 12.68
N MET A 4 -3.33 -8.69 12.74
CA MET A 4 -3.94 -7.39 13.07
C MET A 4 -4.82 -6.89 11.94
N GLU A 5 -4.45 -7.15 10.68
CA GLU A 5 -5.28 -6.91 9.49
C GLU A 5 -6.62 -7.65 9.60
N ARG A 6 -6.60 -8.92 10.03
CA ARG A 6 -7.82 -9.73 10.23
C ARG A 6 -8.63 -9.32 11.46
N LEU A 7 -7.99 -8.75 12.47
CA LEU A 7 -8.63 -8.27 13.69
C LEU A 7 -9.16 -6.83 13.58
N GLY A 8 -8.92 -6.15 12.45
CA GLY A 8 -9.39 -4.77 12.22
C GLY A 8 -8.67 -3.71 13.04
N ARG A 9 -7.50 -4.02 13.64
CA ARG A 9 -6.70 -3.07 14.42
C ARG A 9 -5.78 -2.27 13.49
N TRP A 10 -6.38 -1.36 12.74
CA TRP A 10 -5.69 -0.62 11.68
C TRP A 10 -4.71 0.43 12.19
N ASP A 11 -5.00 1.08 13.33
CA ASP A 11 -4.11 2.05 13.96
C ASP A 11 -2.79 1.41 14.41
N GLU A 12 -2.88 0.32 15.18
CA GLU A 12 -1.72 -0.45 15.63
C GLU A 12 -0.93 -1.05 14.45
N LEU A 13 -1.63 -1.46 13.38
CA LEU A 13 -0.99 -1.98 12.17
C LEU A 13 -0.22 -0.88 11.42
N ASN A 14 -0.78 0.33 11.33
CA ASN A 14 -0.14 1.46 10.67
C ASN A 14 1.14 1.88 11.43
N ASP A 15 1.07 1.97 12.76
CA ASP A 15 2.22 2.32 13.60
C ASP A 15 3.33 1.26 13.52
N LEU A 16 2.96 -0.02 13.57
CA LEU A 16 3.90 -1.11 13.41
C LEU A 16 4.49 -1.16 12.00
N GLY A 17 3.67 -0.88 10.98
CA GLY A 17 4.09 -0.79 9.58
C GLY A 17 5.11 0.32 9.35
N LYS A 18 4.87 1.51 9.91
CA LYS A 18 5.79 2.66 9.88
C LYS A 18 7.13 2.30 10.53
N LYS A 19 7.12 1.74 11.74
CA LYS A 19 8.33 1.31 12.46
C LYS A 19 9.11 0.27 11.67
N ALA A 20 8.43 -0.79 11.25
CA ALA A 20 9.07 -1.89 10.52
C ALA A 20 9.60 -1.42 9.15
N PHE A 21 8.97 -0.44 8.50
CA PHE A 21 9.47 0.18 7.28
C PHE A 21 10.70 1.05 7.52
N SER A 22 10.76 1.79 8.63
CA SER A 22 11.96 2.56 9.00
C SER A 22 13.15 1.70 9.43
N GLU A 23 12.89 0.52 10.00
CA GLU A 23 13.93 -0.43 10.44
C GLU A 23 14.47 -1.30 9.29
N LEU A 24 13.87 -1.23 8.10
CA LEU A 24 14.34 -1.94 6.91
C LEU A 24 15.66 -1.33 6.42
N SER A 25 16.76 -2.05 6.67
CA SER A 25 18.08 -1.79 6.06
C SER A 25 17.99 -1.79 4.52
N PRO A 26 18.78 -0.98 3.80
CA PRO A 26 18.86 -1.01 2.34
C PRO A 26 19.34 -2.37 1.77
N THR A 27 19.89 -3.26 2.59
CA THR A 27 20.30 -4.63 2.20
C THR A 27 19.16 -5.65 2.25
N THR A 28 17.97 -5.26 2.68
CA THR A 28 16.88 -6.21 2.91
C THR A 28 16.21 -6.63 1.60
N ASN A 29 15.97 -7.94 1.49
CA ASN A 29 15.38 -8.63 0.35
C ASN A 29 14.18 -7.87 -0.27
N ALA A 30 14.25 -7.53 -1.56
CA ALA A 30 13.29 -6.64 -2.23
C ALA A 30 11.83 -7.12 -2.10
N ALA A 31 11.60 -8.43 -2.12
CA ALA A 31 10.27 -9.02 -1.93
C ALA A 31 9.66 -8.73 -0.54
N ARG A 32 10.51 -8.63 0.50
CA ARG A 32 10.08 -8.31 1.87
C ARG A 32 9.69 -6.84 1.98
N LYS A 33 10.49 -5.94 1.38
CA LYS A 33 10.17 -4.50 1.30
C LYS A 33 8.84 -4.26 0.59
N GLN A 34 8.60 -4.96 -0.53
CA GLN A 34 7.31 -4.92 -1.25
C GLN A 34 6.13 -5.35 -0.38
N SER A 35 6.26 -6.51 0.28
CA SER A 35 5.18 -7.04 1.15
C SER A 35 4.85 -6.10 2.31
N MET A 36 5.88 -5.44 2.88
CA MET A 36 5.69 -4.49 3.98
C MET A 36 5.08 -3.18 3.50
N ALA A 37 5.51 -2.66 2.35
CA ALA A 37 4.91 -1.47 1.74
C ALA A 37 3.42 -1.66 1.45
N ILE A 38 3.00 -2.85 0.98
CA ILE A 38 1.58 -3.17 0.76
C ILE A 38 0.78 -3.13 2.08
N ILE A 39 1.32 -3.72 3.15
CA ILE A 39 0.66 -3.73 4.45
C ILE A 39 0.57 -2.32 5.04
N ALA A 40 1.65 -1.54 4.95
CA ALA A 40 1.68 -0.16 5.40
C ALA A 40 0.70 0.72 4.61
N ALA A 41 0.66 0.58 3.28
CA ALA A 41 -0.30 1.29 2.44
C ALA A 41 -1.76 0.95 2.80
N ARG A 42 -2.06 -0.34 3.08
CA ARG A 42 -3.39 -0.77 3.54
C ARG A 42 -3.75 -0.20 4.92
N GLY A 43 -2.80 -0.21 5.86
CA GLY A 43 -2.99 0.41 7.18
C GLY A 43 -3.24 1.91 7.08
N SER A 44 -2.44 2.62 6.30
CA SER A 44 -2.60 4.05 6.03
C SER A 44 -3.93 4.36 5.33
N TRP A 45 -4.36 3.53 4.36
CA TRP A 45 -5.69 3.66 3.75
C TRP A 45 -6.82 3.51 4.78
N ALA A 46 -6.73 2.50 5.66
CA ALA A 46 -7.76 2.23 6.66
C ALA A 46 -7.88 3.34 7.73
N VAL A 47 -6.78 3.99 8.08
CA VAL A 47 -6.76 5.13 9.03
C VAL A 47 -7.08 6.48 8.33
N GLY A 48 -7.11 6.51 7.00
CA GLY A 48 -7.34 7.73 6.22
C GLY A 48 -6.09 8.61 6.05
N ASP A 49 -4.89 8.07 6.32
CA ASP A 49 -3.60 8.71 6.11
C ASP A 49 -3.15 8.54 4.64
N TRP A 50 -3.72 9.37 3.77
CA TRP A 50 -3.51 9.26 2.33
C TRP A 50 -2.11 9.68 1.86
N GLU A 51 -1.44 10.55 2.62
CA GLU A 51 -0.08 10.99 2.30
C GLU A 51 0.91 9.84 2.49
N SER A 52 0.85 9.17 3.64
CA SER A 52 1.66 7.97 3.90
C SER A 52 1.33 6.87 2.90
N MET A 53 0.05 6.66 2.59
CA MET A 53 -0.36 5.68 1.57
C MET A 53 0.29 5.96 0.21
N SER A 54 0.28 7.20 -0.26
CA SER A 54 0.92 7.59 -1.54
C SER A 54 2.41 7.29 -1.56
N ASN A 55 3.11 7.57 -0.46
CA ASN A 55 4.54 7.29 -0.34
C ASN A 55 4.84 5.79 -0.38
N TYR A 56 4.05 4.96 0.31
CA TYR A 56 4.21 3.52 0.25
C TYR A 56 3.86 2.94 -1.12
N VAL A 57 2.81 3.45 -1.78
CA VAL A 57 2.39 2.97 -3.10
C VAL A 57 3.44 3.21 -4.18
N LYS A 58 4.19 4.32 -4.10
CA LYS A 58 5.33 4.58 -5.01
C LYS A 58 6.42 3.51 -4.89
N GLU A 59 6.64 2.99 -3.69
CA GLU A 59 7.62 1.92 -3.45
C GLU A 59 7.12 0.54 -3.92
N ILE A 60 5.80 0.35 -4.10
CA ILE A 60 5.23 -0.91 -4.57
C ILE A 60 5.33 -1.00 -6.09
N ASN A 61 5.80 -2.15 -6.60
CA ASN A 61 5.85 -2.43 -8.02
C ASN A 61 4.45 -2.29 -8.66
N GLU A 62 4.34 -1.45 -9.68
CA GLU A 62 3.11 -1.15 -10.40
C GLU A 62 2.54 -2.33 -11.20
N ASN A 63 3.35 -3.36 -11.47
CA ASN A 63 2.96 -4.57 -12.18
C ASN A 63 2.44 -5.66 -11.24
N ASN A 64 2.50 -5.42 -9.93
CA ASN A 64 1.87 -6.30 -8.96
C ASN A 64 0.40 -5.91 -8.80
N GLN A 65 -0.49 -6.90 -8.72
CA GLN A 65 -1.93 -6.72 -8.56
C GLN A 65 -2.28 -5.73 -7.43
N ASN A 66 -1.62 -5.87 -6.26
CA ASN A 66 -1.80 -4.96 -5.13
C ASN A 66 -1.32 -3.53 -5.44
N GLY A 67 -0.25 -3.39 -6.21
CA GLY A 67 0.32 -2.09 -6.58
C GLY A 67 -0.55 -1.32 -7.56
N SER A 68 -1.14 -2.00 -8.54
CA SER A 68 -2.10 -1.39 -9.47
C SER A 68 -3.42 -1.06 -8.76
N PHE A 69 -3.93 -1.95 -7.91
CA PHE A 69 -5.15 -1.71 -7.12
C PHE A 69 -5.03 -0.50 -6.19
N LEU A 70 -3.95 -0.40 -5.41
CA LEU A 70 -3.76 0.73 -4.48
C LEU A 70 -3.55 2.06 -5.23
N ARG A 71 -2.95 2.04 -6.43
CA ARG A 71 -2.87 3.21 -7.32
C ARG A 71 -4.24 3.62 -7.85
N ALA A 72 -5.08 2.66 -8.24
CA ALA A 72 -6.46 2.94 -8.65
C ALA A 72 -7.25 3.66 -7.55
N VAL A 73 -7.14 3.21 -6.30
CA VAL A 73 -7.79 3.86 -5.14
C VAL A 73 -7.32 5.32 -4.99
N LEU A 74 -6.02 5.58 -5.12
CA LEU A 74 -5.48 6.95 -5.07
C LEU A 74 -5.96 7.80 -6.26
N SER A 75 -6.07 7.22 -7.46
CA SER A 75 -6.57 7.93 -8.65
C SER A 75 -8.05 8.29 -8.51
N ILE A 76 -8.89 7.40 -7.96
CA ILE A 76 -10.30 7.68 -7.68
C ILE A 76 -10.43 8.86 -6.70
N ARG A 77 -9.62 8.86 -5.64
CA ARG A 77 -9.63 9.96 -4.66
C ARG A 77 -9.26 11.31 -5.27
N ASN A 78 -8.33 11.31 -6.22
CA ASN A 78 -7.88 12.52 -6.92
C ASN A 78 -8.75 12.87 -8.12
N GLU A 79 -9.94 12.26 -8.26
CA GLU A 79 -10.89 12.48 -9.36
C GLU A 79 -10.32 12.14 -10.75
N LYS A 80 -9.25 11.34 -10.80
CA LYS A 80 -8.61 10.85 -12.03
C LYS A 80 -9.21 9.51 -12.42
N TYR A 81 -10.48 9.54 -12.80
CA TYR A 81 -11.24 8.32 -13.10
C TYR A 81 -10.69 7.54 -14.31
N GLN A 82 -10.14 8.23 -15.31
CA GLN A 82 -9.51 7.58 -16.47
C GLN A 82 -8.27 6.77 -16.07
N ASP A 83 -7.38 7.37 -15.27
CA ASP A 83 -6.19 6.69 -14.74
C ASP A 83 -6.59 5.53 -13.82
N ALA A 84 -7.61 5.72 -13.00
CA ALA A 84 -8.14 4.67 -12.13
C ALA A 84 -8.62 3.47 -12.95
N MET A 85 -9.36 3.70 -14.03
CA MET A 85 -9.86 2.63 -14.90
C MET A 85 -8.70 1.84 -15.54
N ALA A 86 -7.68 2.53 -16.05
CA ALA A 86 -6.51 1.88 -16.63
C ALA A 86 -5.79 0.97 -15.61
N TYR A 87 -5.66 1.42 -14.34
CA TYR A 87 -5.09 0.59 -13.28
C TYR A 87 -5.98 -0.59 -12.91
N ILE A 88 -7.31 -0.42 -12.91
CA ILE A 88 -8.27 -1.49 -12.64
C ILE A 88 -8.19 -2.56 -13.73
N GLU A 89 -8.18 -2.17 -15.01
CA GLU A 89 -8.02 -3.11 -16.13
C GLU A 89 -6.72 -3.90 -16.02
N LYS A 90 -5.63 -3.24 -15.59
CA LYS A 90 -4.32 -3.89 -15.34
C LYS A 90 -4.35 -4.93 -14.20
N VAL A 91 -5.27 -4.82 -13.24
CA VAL A 91 -5.42 -5.79 -12.13
C VAL A 91 -6.11 -7.08 -12.58
N PHE A 92 -6.96 -7.00 -13.61
CA PHE A 92 -7.81 -8.10 -14.07
C PHE A 92 -7.21 -8.92 -15.21
N GLN A 93 -6.03 -8.53 -15.71
CA GLN A 93 -5.31 -9.17 -16.80
C GLN A 93 -4.20 -10.08 -16.28
#